data_AF-A0A8T8HTL1-F1
#
_entry.id   AF-A0A8T8HTL1-F1
#
_cell.length_a   1.000
_cell.length_b   1.000
_cell.length_c   1.000
_cell.angle_alpha   90.00
_cell.angle_beta   90.00
_cell.angle_gamma   90.00
#
_symmetry.space_group_name_H-M   'P 1'
#
loop_
_entity.id
_entity.type
_entity.pdbx_description
1 polymer ?
#
loop_
_entity_poly.entity_id
_entity_poly.type
_entity_poly.pdbx_seq_one_letter_code
_entity_poly.pdbx_strand_id
1 'polypeptide(L)'
;MGLSPHEYRDLLSTALSQAVDSDSLEPVVRTLFTPTTQRRALDPDATVVQGGRGVGKTVWFKALQDDALRRLAAEEYHLTRLNAIEPRAGYGTELVPGKYPSQRTLGHLVTRFQHTEDIWTAVVLHSFGYAETSRLADWSDRVQCGVEPTTRSEL
;
A
#
# COMPACT_ATOMS: atom_id res chain seq x y z
N MET A 1 -27.34 -22.27 -7.91
CA MET A 1 -25.88 -22.26 -7.72
C MET A 1 -25.55 -20.95 -7.03
N GLY A 2 -25.17 -20.99 -5.75
CA GLY A 2 -24.88 -19.77 -4.98
C GLY A 2 -23.45 -19.30 -5.23
N LEU A 3 -23.21 -18.00 -5.12
CA LEU A 3 -21.85 -17.45 -5.18
C LEU A 3 -21.03 -17.96 -3.99
N SER A 4 -19.76 -18.26 -4.23
CA SER A 4 -18.81 -18.62 -3.19
C SER A 4 -18.49 -17.43 -2.27
N PRO A 5 -18.00 -17.66 -1.05
CA PRO A 5 -17.59 -16.58 -0.15
C PRO A 5 -16.53 -15.63 -0.74
N HIS A 6 -15.69 -16.10 -1.68
CA HIS A 6 -14.73 -15.25 -2.37
C HIS A 6 -15.43 -14.33 -3.39
N GLU A 7 -16.37 -14.85 -4.18
CA GLU A 7 -17.14 -14.05 -5.14
C GLU A 7 -17.99 -13.01 -4.42
N TYR A 8 -18.59 -13.35 -3.28
CA TYR A 8 -19.29 -12.37 -2.44
C TYR A 8 -18.34 -11.29 -1.92
N ARG A 9 -17.13 -11.67 -1.49
CA ARG A 9 -16.13 -10.70 -1.01
C ARG A 9 -15.67 -9.76 -2.13
N ASP A 10 -15.45 -10.30 -3.32
CA ASP A 10 -15.06 -9.52 -4.49
C ASP A 10 -16.17 -8.56 -4.89
N LEU A 11 -17.42 -9.04 -5.00
CA LEU A 11 -18.58 -8.19 -5.32
C LEU A 11 -18.82 -7.10 -4.27
N LEU A 12 -18.72 -7.44 -2.97
CA LEU A 12 -18.85 -6.44 -1.89
C LEU A 12 -17.70 -5.43 -1.93
N SER A 13 -16.47 -5.87 -2.20
CA SER A 13 -15.33 -4.98 -2.37
C SER A 13 -15.56 -4.01 -3.53
N THR A 14 -15.95 -4.52 -4.70
CA THR A 14 -16.23 -3.70 -5.89
C THR A 14 -17.36 -2.71 -5.63
N ALA A 15 -18.46 -3.14 -5.01
CA ALA A 15 -19.61 -2.28 -4.74
C ALA A 15 -19.29 -1.17 -3.70
N LEU A 16 -18.54 -1.50 -2.65
CA LEU A 16 -18.15 -0.53 -1.62
C LEU A 16 -17.12 0.47 -2.14
N SER A 17 -16.19 0.04 -3.01
CA SER A 17 -15.25 0.95 -3.69
C SER A 17 -15.95 1.99 -4.57
N GLN A 18 -17.14 1.70 -5.10
CA GLN A 18 -17.95 2.67 -5.85
C GLN A 18 -18.76 3.63 -4.95
N ALA A 19 -18.99 3.26 -3.69
CA ALA A 19 -19.89 3.98 -2.79
C ALA A 19 -19.20 5.00 -1.86
N VAL A 20 -17.86 5.08 -1.86
CA VAL A 20 -17.11 5.98 -0.95
C VAL A 20 -16.11 6.83 -1.73
N ASP A 21 -16.33 8.14 -1.61
CA ASP A 21 -15.50 9.29 -1.98
C ASP A 21 -15.22 9.58 -3.47
N SER A 22 -15.32 10.86 -3.81
CA SER A 22 -14.92 11.45 -5.10
C SER A 22 -13.42 11.28 -5.42
N ASP A 23 -12.63 10.78 -4.46
CA ASP A 23 -11.19 10.52 -4.53
C ASP A 23 -10.84 9.12 -5.12
N SER A 24 -11.86 8.34 -5.53
CA SER A 24 -11.72 6.92 -5.89
C SER A 24 -11.58 6.60 -7.38
N LEU A 25 -11.61 7.60 -8.27
CA LEU A 25 -11.38 7.37 -9.70
C LEU A 25 -9.95 6.89 -9.91
N GLU A 26 -9.80 5.75 -10.59
CA GLU A 26 -8.49 5.27 -11.03
C GLU A 26 -7.82 6.38 -11.87
N PRO A 27 -6.62 6.85 -11.48
CA PRO A 27 -5.92 7.82 -12.29
C PRO A 27 -5.60 7.17 -13.63
N VAL A 28 -5.86 7.91 -14.71
CA VAL A 28 -5.39 7.55 -16.04
C VAL A 28 -4.54 8.70 -16.57
N VAL A 29 -3.66 8.41 -17.53
CA VAL A 29 -2.72 9.39 -18.11
C VAL A 29 -3.42 10.69 -18.51
N ARG A 30 -4.66 10.60 -19.02
CA ARG A 30 -5.44 11.76 -19.50
C ARG A 30 -6.09 12.59 -18.39
N THR A 31 -6.22 12.04 -17.18
CA THR A 31 -6.89 12.71 -16.03
C THR A 31 -5.94 13.03 -14.89
N LEU A 32 -4.68 12.58 -14.97
CA LEU A 32 -3.67 12.87 -13.96
C LEU A 32 -3.29 14.36 -14.04
N PHE A 33 -3.70 15.11 -13.03
CA PHE A 33 -3.32 16.51 -12.86
C PHE A 33 -2.08 16.61 -11.95
N THR A 34 -1.05 17.31 -12.42
CA THR A 34 0.28 17.41 -11.79
C THR A 34 0.55 18.82 -11.22
N PRO A 35 -0.13 19.26 -10.15
CA PRO A 35 0.12 20.58 -9.57
C PRO A 35 1.53 20.63 -8.96
N THR A 36 2.24 21.74 -9.18
CA THR A 36 3.64 21.93 -8.75
C THR A 36 3.85 21.78 -7.24
N THR A 37 2.81 22.06 -6.44
CA THR A 37 2.82 21.91 -4.98
C THR A 37 3.01 20.46 -4.50
N GLN A 38 2.73 19.47 -5.35
CA GLN A 38 2.87 18.05 -5.02
C GLN A 38 4.26 17.49 -5.32
N ARG A 39 5.15 18.25 -5.99
CA ARG A 39 6.49 17.78 -6.33
C ARG A 39 7.23 17.20 -5.11
N ARG A 40 7.22 17.91 -3.99
CA ARG A 40 7.91 17.49 -2.76
C ARG A 40 7.30 16.22 -2.15
N ALA A 41 6.00 15.99 -2.33
CA ALA A 41 5.33 14.79 -1.86
C ALA A 41 5.74 13.53 -2.63
N LEU A 42 6.28 13.69 -3.84
CA LEU A 42 6.69 12.58 -4.69
C LEU A 42 8.22 12.42 -4.77
N ASP A 43 8.96 13.25 -4.04
CA ASP A 43 10.42 13.09 -3.96
C ASP A 43 10.76 11.80 -3.20
N PRO A 44 11.56 10.88 -3.77
CA PRO A 44 11.96 9.65 -3.08
C PRO A 44 12.65 9.85 -1.73
N ASP A 45 13.26 11.02 -1.48
CA ASP A 45 13.89 11.33 -0.20
C ASP A 45 12.89 11.89 0.84
N ALA A 46 11.64 12.14 0.44
CA ALA A 46 10.59 12.53 1.37
C ALA A 46 10.10 11.33 2.18
N THR A 47 10.54 11.23 3.43
CA THR A 47 10.15 10.13 4.34
C THR A 47 8.69 10.19 4.75
N VAL A 48 8.10 11.38 4.85
CA VAL A 48 6.70 11.57 5.25
C VAL A 48 6.04 12.63 4.37
N VAL A 49 4.92 12.23 3.75
CA VAL A 49 4.11 13.11 2.90
C VAL A 49 2.95 13.70 3.70
N GLN A 50 3.09 14.96 4.12
CA GLN A 50 2.02 15.69 4.81
C GLN A 50 1.03 16.31 3.82
N GLY A 51 -0.23 16.49 4.22
CA GLY A 51 -1.27 17.09 3.38
C GLY A 51 -2.68 16.92 3.95
N GLY A 52 -3.57 17.87 3.65
CA GLY A 52 -4.97 17.84 4.09
C GLY A 52 -5.80 16.74 3.41
N ARG A 53 -7.07 16.61 3.81
CA ARG A 53 -8.04 15.77 3.08
C ARG A 53 -8.30 16.35 1.68
N GLY A 54 -8.49 15.50 0.68
CA GLY A 54 -8.80 15.92 -0.69
C GLY A 54 -7.62 16.48 -1.50
N VAL A 55 -6.37 16.34 -1.02
CA VAL A 55 -5.18 16.81 -1.77
C VAL A 55 -4.64 15.77 -2.75
N GLY A 56 -5.35 14.65 -2.98
CA GLY A 56 -4.94 13.64 -3.95
C GLY A 56 -3.89 12.62 -3.46
N LYS A 57 -3.78 12.38 -2.14
CA LYS A 57 -2.87 11.33 -1.62
C LYS A 57 -3.24 9.94 -2.16
N THR A 58 -4.53 9.62 -2.23
CA THR A 58 -5.02 8.35 -2.79
C THR A 58 -4.69 8.25 -4.28
N VAL A 59 -4.88 9.34 -5.03
CA VAL A 59 -4.51 9.42 -6.45
C VAL A 59 -3.02 9.14 -6.64
N TRP A 60 -2.15 9.81 -5.88
CA TRP A 60 -0.70 9.61 -5.98
C TRP A 60 -0.23 8.24 -5.48
N PHE A 61 -0.87 7.69 -4.45
CA PHE A 61 -0.62 6.32 -3.99
C PHE A 61 -0.89 5.30 -5.11
N LYS A 62 -1.96 5.47 -5.88
CA LYS A 62 -2.28 4.64 -7.05
C LYS A 62 -1.33 4.90 -8.22
N ALA A 63 -1.14 6.18 -8.58
CA ALA A 63 -0.31 6.60 -9.71
C ALA A 63 1.15 6.15 -9.58
N LEU A 64 1.73 6.16 -8.38
CA LEU A 64 3.11 5.68 -8.18
C LEU A 64 3.25 4.16 -8.35
N GLN A 65 2.18 3.39 -8.16
CA GLN A 65 2.21 1.94 -8.38
C GLN A 65 2.05 1.54 -9.85
N ASP A 66 1.59 2.46 -10.71
CA ASP A 66 1.47 2.25 -12.15
C ASP A 66 2.69 2.82 -12.88
N ASP A 67 3.34 1.99 -13.70
CA ASP A 67 4.57 2.38 -14.39
C ASP A 67 4.40 3.55 -15.36
N ALA A 68 3.27 3.65 -16.06
CA ALA A 68 3.04 4.71 -17.02
C ALA A 68 2.77 6.05 -16.31
N LEU A 69 1.94 6.03 -15.27
CA LEU A 69 1.63 7.22 -14.48
C LEU A 69 2.84 7.71 -13.68
N ARG A 70 3.62 6.78 -13.12
CA ARG A 70 4.88 7.11 -12.43
C ARG A 70 5.89 7.76 -13.36
N ARG A 71 6.03 7.27 -14.60
CA ARG A 71 6.91 7.89 -15.61
C ARG A 71 6.43 9.28 -16.00
N LEU A 72 5.13 9.46 -16.20
CA LEU A 72 4.53 10.78 -16.44
C LEU A 72 4.85 11.73 -15.28
N ALA A 73 4.67 11.29 -14.03
CA ALA A 73 5.00 12.09 -12.86
C ALA A 73 6.50 12.42 -12.78
N ALA A 74 7.38 11.48 -13.13
CA ALA A 74 8.82 11.69 -13.18
C ALA A 74 9.22 12.78 -14.19
N GLU A 75 8.54 12.81 -15.34
CA GLU A 75 8.74 13.81 -16.40
C GLU A 75 8.22 15.19 -15.96
N GLU A 76 6.94 15.27 -15.59
CA GLU A 76 6.24 16.51 -15.19
C GLU A 76 6.90 17.19 -14.00
N TYR A 77 7.36 16.41 -13.02
CA TYR A 77 8.05 16.93 -11.85
C TYR A 77 9.56 16.92 -11.97
N HIS A 78 10.16 16.58 -13.10
CA HIS A 78 11.63 16.45 -13.24
C HIS A 78 12.26 15.66 -12.07
N LEU A 79 11.65 14.53 -11.71
CA LEU A 79 12.07 13.62 -10.65
C LEU A 79 12.51 12.30 -11.29
N THR A 80 13.61 12.31 -12.05
CA THR A 80 14.09 11.15 -12.82
C THR A 80 14.32 9.89 -11.98
N ARG A 81 14.64 10.05 -10.68
CA ARG A 81 14.76 8.94 -9.73
C ARG A 81 13.46 8.13 -9.59
N LEU A 82 12.30 8.73 -9.82
CA LEU A 82 11.04 8.01 -9.84
C LEU A 82 11.02 6.91 -10.90
N ASN A 83 11.82 6.98 -11.96
CA ASN A 83 11.92 5.92 -12.98
C ASN A 83 12.78 4.73 -12.53
N ALA A 84 13.61 4.90 -11.49
CA ALA A 84 14.57 3.89 -11.02
C ALA A 84 14.11 3.16 -9.75
N ILE A 85 12.90 3.45 -9.26
CA ILE A 85 12.34 2.80 -8.06
C ILE A 85 11.18 1.87 -8.44
N GLU A 86 10.87 0.92 -7.57
CA GLU A 86 9.69 0.07 -7.68
C GLU A 86 8.83 0.25 -6.41
N PRO A 87 7.80 1.11 -6.45
CA PRO A 87 6.99 1.38 -5.26
C PRO A 87 6.23 0.13 -4.78
N ARG A 88 6.19 -0.06 -3.47
CA ARG A 88 5.45 -1.14 -2.81
C ARG A 88 4.36 -0.54 -1.94
N ALA A 89 3.14 -1.08 -2.04
CA ALA A 89 2.03 -0.67 -1.19
C ALA A 89 2.13 -1.31 0.19
N GLY A 90 2.28 -0.48 1.23
CA GLY A 90 2.23 -0.92 2.63
C GLY A 90 0.82 -0.88 3.25
N TYR A 91 -0.03 0.06 2.83
CA TYR A 91 -1.43 0.14 3.24
C TYR A 91 -2.19 1.04 2.27
N GLY A 92 -3.40 0.65 1.89
CA GLY A 92 -4.23 1.39 0.94
C GLY A 92 -5.72 1.29 1.28
N THR A 93 -6.53 2.02 0.51
CA THR A 93 -8.00 2.04 0.65
C THR A 93 -8.68 0.80 0.05
N GLU A 94 -7.98 0.04 -0.79
CA GLU A 94 -8.50 -1.17 -1.42
C GLU A 94 -8.43 -2.37 -0.47
N LEU A 95 -9.43 -3.24 -0.54
CA LEU A 95 -9.45 -4.49 0.21
C LEU A 95 -8.61 -5.55 -0.50
N VAL A 96 -7.29 -5.49 -0.34
CA VAL A 96 -6.35 -6.48 -0.89
C VAL A 96 -5.56 -7.17 0.23
N PRO A 97 -6.17 -8.11 0.99
CA PRO A 97 -5.56 -8.71 2.18
C PRO A 97 -4.22 -9.42 1.93
N GLY A 98 -4.00 -9.84 0.69
CA GLY A 98 -2.75 -10.46 0.26
C GLY A 98 -1.57 -9.49 0.19
N LYS A 99 -1.79 -8.17 0.03
CA LYS A 99 -0.73 -7.15 -0.05
C LYS A 99 -0.47 -6.48 1.30
N TYR A 100 -1.53 -6.12 2.02
CA TYR A 100 -1.45 -5.39 3.30
C TYR A 100 -2.66 -5.70 4.19
N PRO A 101 -2.59 -5.49 5.52
CA PRO A 101 -3.70 -5.77 6.42
C PRO A 101 -4.87 -4.81 6.16
N SER A 102 -6.10 -5.32 6.26
CA SER A 102 -7.31 -4.49 6.23
C SER A 102 -7.41 -3.61 7.49
N GLN A 103 -8.23 -2.56 7.47
CA GLN A 103 -8.48 -1.73 8.67
C GLN A 103 -8.95 -2.56 9.88
N ARG A 104 -9.82 -3.55 9.65
CA ARG A 104 -10.27 -4.48 10.69
C ARG A 104 -9.13 -5.36 11.21
N THR A 105 -8.29 -5.87 10.31
CA THR A 105 -7.10 -6.65 10.67
C THR A 105 -6.13 -5.81 11.50
N LEU A 106 -5.85 -4.57 11.09
CA LEU A 106 -5.02 -3.64 11.86
C LEU A 106 -5.58 -3.40 13.26
N GLY A 107 -6.89 -3.20 13.40
CA GLY A 107 -7.54 -3.08 14.71
C GLY A 107 -7.26 -4.28 15.61
N HIS A 108 -7.36 -5.50 15.07
CA HIS A 108 -7.00 -6.71 15.82
C HIS A 108 -5.50 -6.79 16.15
N LEU A 109 -4.61 -6.46 15.21
CA LEU A 109 -3.17 -6.52 15.43
C LEU A 109 -2.72 -5.55 16.52
N VAL A 110 -3.24 -4.31 16.51
CA VAL A 110 -2.91 -3.30 17.53
C VAL A 110 -3.38 -3.73 18.93
N THR A 111 -4.47 -4.50 19.04
CA THR A 111 -4.88 -5.05 20.34
C THR A 111 -4.06 -6.25 20.79
N ARG A 112 -3.41 -6.96 19.85
CA ARG A 112 -2.69 -8.21 20.11
C ARG A 112 -1.20 -7.99 20.38
N PHE A 113 -0.57 -7.08 19.64
CA PHE A 113 0.86 -6.81 19.72
C PHE A 113 1.10 -5.50 20.47
N GLN A 114 2.09 -5.49 21.36
CA GLN A 114 2.41 -4.31 22.19
C GLN A 114 3.08 -3.20 21.37
N HIS A 115 3.87 -3.61 20.38
CA HIS A 115 4.73 -2.77 19.56
C HIS A 115 4.11 -2.60 18.17
N THR A 116 3.75 -1.37 17.82
CA THR A 116 3.13 -1.08 16.52
C THR A 116 4.15 -1.13 15.38
N GLU A 117 5.42 -0.88 15.71
CA GLU A 117 6.59 -1.02 14.85
C GLU A 117 6.72 -2.44 14.28
N ASP A 118 6.36 -3.48 15.04
CA ASP A 118 6.40 -4.88 14.59
C ASP A 118 5.38 -5.12 13.47
N ILE A 119 4.21 -4.48 13.57
CA ILE A 119 3.15 -4.54 12.56
C ILE A 119 3.67 -3.96 11.24
N TRP A 120 4.28 -2.78 11.29
CA TRP A 120 4.78 -2.11 10.09
C TRP A 120 6.05 -2.78 9.53
N THR A 121 6.90 -3.34 10.38
CA THR A 121 8.04 -4.17 9.94
C THR A 121 7.56 -5.36 9.13
N ALA A 122 6.55 -6.09 9.61
CA ALA A 122 5.98 -7.21 8.88
C ALA A 122 5.33 -6.79 7.55
N VAL A 123 4.64 -5.65 7.52
CA VAL A 123 4.10 -5.08 6.28
C VAL A 123 5.20 -4.78 5.27
N VAL A 124 6.29 -4.13 5.70
CA VAL A 124 7.43 -3.81 4.84
C VAL A 124 8.08 -5.10 4.31
N LEU A 125 8.42 -6.04 5.19
CA LEU A 125 9.05 -7.31 4.81
C LEU A 125 8.19 -8.08 3.80
N HIS A 126 6.88 -8.18 4.05
CA HIS A 126 5.94 -8.82 3.14
C HIS A 126 5.86 -8.10 1.79
N SER A 127 5.84 -6.76 1.78
CA SER A 127 5.77 -5.97 0.56
C SER A 127 7.01 -6.13 -0.34
N PHE A 128 8.18 -6.41 0.27
CA PHE A 128 9.41 -6.71 -0.45
C PHE A 128 9.57 -8.19 -0.82
N GLY A 129 8.59 -9.04 -0.52
CA GLY A 129 8.62 -10.46 -0.88
C GLY A 129 9.56 -11.28 0.00
N TYR A 130 9.79 -10.88 1.25
CA TYR A 130 10.54 -11.69 2.20
C TYR A 130 9.90 -13.07 2.33
N ALA A 131 10.71 -14.12 2.16
CA ALA A 131 10.20 -15.47 1.90
C ALA A 131 9.36 -16.04 3.06
N GLU A 132 9.72 -15.71 4.29
CA GLU A 132 9.03 -16.22 5.48
C GLU A 132 7.65 -15.58 5.64
N THR A 133 7.55 -14.25 5.51
CA THR A 133 6.27 -13.54 5.58
C THR A 133 5.37 -13.85 4.40
N SER A 134 5.94 -14.07 3.21
CA SER A 134 5.19 -14.38 1.98
C SER A 134 4.49 -15.75 2.02
N ARG A 135 5.03 -16.71 2.79
CA ARG A 135 4.42 -18.05 2.97
C ARG A 135 3.27 -18.07 3.96
N LEU A 136 3.17 -17.05 4.81
CA LEU A 136 2.18 -16.98 5.87
C LEU A 136 0.88 -16.35 5.35
N ALA A 137 -0.25 -16.99 5.64
CA ALA A 137 -1.57 -16.51 5.21
C ALA A 137 -2.14 -15.46 6.16
N ASP A 138 -1.90 -15.60 7.48
CA ASP A 138 -2.42 -14.69 8.50
C ASP A 138 -1.43 -13.56 8.83
N TRP A 139 -1.96 -12.37 9.06
CA TRP A 139 -1.15 -11.22 9.40
C TRP A 139 -0.55 -11.30 10.81
N SER A 140 -1.20 -11.97 11.76
CA SER A 140 -0.64 -12.16 13.11
C SER A 140 0.63 -13.01 13.05
N ASP A 141 0.61 -14.05 12.22
CA ASP A 141 1.79 -14.91 12.02
C ASP A 141 2.92 -14.14 11.34
N ARG A 142 2.60 -13.30 10.35
CA ARG A 142 3.59 -12.41 9.70
C ARG A 142 4.23 -11.44 10.68
N VAL A 143 3.44 -10.87 11.60
CA VAL A 143 3.95 -9.98 12.66
C VAL A 143 4.85 -10.77 13.60
N GLN A 144 4.39 -11.91 14.11
CA GLN A 144 5.18 -12.77 14.99
C GLN A 144 6.55 -13.15 14.37
N CYS A 145 6.56 -13.51 13.08
CA CYS A 145 7.76 -13.83 12.32
C CYS A 145 8.76 -12.65 12.26
N GLY A 146 8.28 -11.41 12.18
CA GLY A 146 9.13 -10.22 12.18
C GLY A 146 9.69 -9.84 13.56
N VAL A 147 9.04 -10.29 14.64
CA VAL A 147 9.47 -10.07 16.03
C VAL A 147 10.53 -11.08 16.48
N GLU A 148 10.48 -12.31 15.98
CA GLU A 148 11.48 -13.31 16.33
C GLU A 148 12.84 -12.89 15.76
N PRO A 149 13.88 -12.75 16.62
CA PRO A 149 15.22 -12.49 16.11
C PRO A 149 15.59 -13.66 15.21
N THR A 150 15.88 -13.36 13.93
CA THR A 150 16.40 -14.31 12.95
C THR A 150 17.56 -15.05 13.60
N THR A 151 17.29 -16.24 14.14
CA THR A 151 18.27 -16.96 14.92
C THR A 151 19.18 -17.65 13.91
N ARG A 152 20.32 -16.99 13.67
CA ARG A 152 21.60 -17.58 13.24
C ARG A 152 21.55 -18.37 11.93
N SER A 153 21.92 -17.71 10.83
CA SER A 153 22.61 -18.37 9.73
C SER A 153 23.92 -17.64 9.45
N GLU A 154 24.86 -17.79 10.38
CA GLU A 154 26.28 -17.88 10.03
C GLU A 154 26.57 -19.37 9.87
N LEU A 155 26.81 -19.79 8.62
CA LEU A 155 27.74 -20.86 8.24
C LEU A 155 28.41 -20.43 6.94
#